data_AF-A0A427TPA7-F1
#
_entry.id   AF-A0A427TPA7-F1
#
_cell.length_a   1.000
_cell.length_b   1.000
_cell.length_c   1.000
_cell.angle_alpha   90.00
_cell.angle_beta   90.00
_cell.angle_gamma   90.00
#
_symmetry.space_group_name_H-M   'P 1'
#
loop_
_entity.id
_entity.type
_entity.pdbx_description
1 polymer ?
#
loop_
_entity_poly.entity_id
_entity_poly.type
_entity_poly.pdbx_seq_one_letter_code
_entity_poly.pdbx_strand_id
1 'polypeptide(L)' 'MIHIDWQERETIKKLRCVHTDAKKYIVNNKLTAGKEYDLKNETEEFYFIVDNSGKVGGYYKEYFEEVK' A
#
# COMPACT_ATOMS: atom_id res chain seq x y z
N MET A 1 -20.20 -0.22 16.64
CA MET A 1 -18.75 0.09 16.68
C MET A 1 -18.03 -0.86 15.72
N ILE A 2 -18.11 -0.61 14.42
CA ILE A 2 -17.59 -1.50 13.35
C ILE A 2 -16.67 -0.67 12.43
N HIS A 3 -15.97 0.31 13.02
CA HIS A 3 -15.28 1.39 12.29
C HIS A 3 -13.80 1.53 12.69
N ILE A 4 -13.26 0.57 13.45
CA ILE A 4 -11.92 0.69 14.07
C ILE A 4 -10.95 -0.45 13.65
N ASP A 5 -11.46 -1.54 13.10
CA ASP A 5 -10.68 -2.78 13.01
C ASP A 5 -9.72 -2.89 11.80
N TRP A 6 -9.74 -1.93 10.86
CA TRP A 6 -8.85 -1.97 9.71
C TRP A 6 -7.36 -1.83 10.09
N GLN A 7 -7.05 -1.21 11.24
CA GLN A 7 -5.68 -1.09 11.74
C GLN A 7 -5.16 -2.37 12.41
N GLU A 8 -6.03 -3.11 13.10
CA GLU A 8 -5.67 -4.31 13.87
C GLU A 8 -5.62 -5.58 13.03
N ARG A 9 -6.19 -5.59 11.82
CA ARG A 9 -6.05 -6.73 10.90
C ARG A 9 -4.59 -7.06 10.61
N GLU A 10 -4.26 -8.34 10.68
CA GLU A 10 -2.93 -8.84 10.39
C GLU A 10 -2.43 -8.37 9.03
N THR A 11 -1.19 -7.89 9.01
CA THR A 11 -0.48 -7.54 7.77
C THR A 11 -0.19 -8.83 7.02
N ILE A 12 -0.79 -8.99 5.85
CA ILE A 12 -0.74 -10.23 5.08
C ILE A 12 0.68 -10.43 4.53
N LYS A 13 1.27 -9.37 3.97
CA LYS A 13 2.58 -9.39 3.31
C LYS A 13 3.25 -8.02 3.38
N LYS A 14 4.56 -7.99 3.15
CA LYS A 14 5.31 -6.77 2.89
C LYS A 14 5.54 -6.63 1.39
N LEU A 15 5.27 -5.44 0.89
CA LEU A 15 5.43 -5.10 -0.52
C LEU A 15 6.48 -4.00 -0.64
N ARG A 16 7.41 -4.16 -1.56
CA ARG A 16 8.37 -3.10 -1.86
C ARG A 16 7.83 -2.24 -2.97
N CYS A 17 7.73 -0.94 -2.73
CA CYS A 17 7.35 0.01 -3.76
C CYS A 17 8.49 0.12 -4.77
N VAL A 18 8.26 -0.28 -6.02
CA VAL A 18 9.29 -0.25 -7.07
C VAL A 18 9.35 1.11 -7.74
N HIS A 19 8.19 1.72 -7.95
CA HIS A 19 8.05 2.99 -8.67
C HIS A 19 6.73 3.64 -8.27
N THR A 20 6.74 4.96 -8.10
CA THR A 20 5.57 5.80 -7.79
C THR A 20 5.19 6.65 -9.00
N ASP A 21 5.36 6.13 -10.22
CA ASP A 21 5.13 6.86 -11.47
C ASP A 21 3.62 6.99 -11.74
N ALA A 22 2.95 7.84 -10.97
CA ALA A 22 1.63 8.31 -11.31
C ALA A 22 1.78 9.65 -12.03
N LYS A 23 1.71 9.63 -13.37
CA LYS A 23 1.73 10.84 -14.22
C LYS A 23 0.65 11.88 -13.90
N LYS A 24 -0.36 11.55 -13.09
CA LYS A 24 -1.59 12.35 -12.93
C LYS A 24 -1.91 12.79 -11.50
N TYR A 25 -1.44 12.09 -10.48
CA TYR A 25 -1.69 12.44 -9.08
C TYR A 25 -0.40 12.26 -8.28
N ILE A 26 -0.01 13.28 -7.52
CA ILE A 26 1.25 13.33 -6.78
C ILE A 26 1.19 12.29 -5.64
N VAL A 27 1.59 11.05 -5.90
CA VAL A 27 1.72 10.00 -4.87
C VAL A 27 2.97 10.22 -4.01
N ASN A 28 3.80 11.21 -4.40
CA ASN A 28 5.09 11.54 -3.78
C ASN A 28 5.02 11.94 -2.30
N ASN A 29 3.84 12.28 -1.78
CA ASN A 29 3.67 12.60 -0.36
C ASN A 29 3.26 11.39 0.49
N LYS A 30 2.93 10.26 -0.15
CA LYS A 30 2.32 9.07 0.47
C LYS A 30 3.21 7.83 0.30
N LEU A 31 3.73 7.62 -0.90
CA LEU A 31 4.60 6.51 -1.25
C LEU A 31 6.01 6.99 -1.59
N THR A 32 6.98 6.20 -1.17
CA THR A 32 8.40 6.39 -1.39
C THR A 32 8.90 5.15 -2.11
N ALA A 33 9.36 5.34 -3.35
CA ALA A 33 9.98 4.26 -4.11
C ALA A 33 11.20 3.71 -3.35
N GLY A 34 11.30 2.38 -3.25
CA GLY A 34 12.33 1.66 -2.50
C GLY A 34 11.98 1.36 -1.04
N LYS A 35 10.86 1.88 -0.52
CA LYS A 35 10.40 1.57 0.84
C LYS A 35 9.46 0.36 0.83
N GLU A 36 9.52 -0.42 1.90
CA GLU A 36 8.61 -1.52 2.17
C GLU A 36 7.36 -1.01 2.88
N TYR A 37 6.21 -1.54 2.48
CA TYR A 37 4.90 -1.20 3.01
C TYR A 37 4.15 -2.47 3.41
N ASP A 38 3.40 -2.39 4.51
CA ASP A 38 2.58 -3.49 4.97
C ASP A 38 1.25 -3.55 4.20
N LEU A 39 1.02 -4.69 3.55
CA LEU A 39 -0.22 -5.02 2.84
C LEU A 39 -1.27 -5.48 3.83
N LYS A 40 -2.39 -4.75 3.88
CA LYS A 40 -3.54 -5.09 4.73
C LYS A 40 -4.62 -5.84 3.97
N ASN A 41 -4.75 -5.60 2.67
CA ASN A 41 -5.71 -6.31 1.84
C ASN A 41 -5.28 -6.31 0.38
N GLU A 42 -5.60 -7.37 -0.36
CA GLU A 42 -5.43 -7.42 -1.82
C GLU A 42 -6.75 -7.74 -2.50
N THR A 43 -7.04 -7.03 -3.58
CA THR A 43 -8.11 -7.38 -4.53
C THR A 43 -7.48 -7.88 -5.82
N GLU A 44 -8.28 -8.21 -6.84
CA GLU A 44 -7.76 -8.68 -8.14
C GLU A 44 -6.74 -7.71 -8.75
N GLU A 45 -7.00 -6.40 -8.68
CA GLU A 45 -6.21 -5.39 -9.38
C GLU A 45 -5.47 -4.41 -8.45
N PHE A 46 -5.83 -4.37 -7.15
CA PHE A 46 -5.32 -3.37 -6.21
C PHE A 46 -4.78 -3.98 -4.92
N TYR A 47 -3.70 -3.38 -4.42
CA TYR A 47 -3.14 -3.59 -3.10
C TYR A 47 -3.52 -2.44 -2.17
N PHE A 48 -4.08 -2.79 -1.02
CA PHE A 48 -4.36 -1.87 0.07
C PHE A 48 -3.22 -1.90 1.07
N ILE A 49 -2.35 -0.91 0.97
CA ILE A 49 -1.18 -0.79 1.85
C ILE A 49 -1.33 0.40 2.79
N VAL A 50 -0.63 0.33 3.92
CA VAL A 50 -0.54 1.44 4.87
C VAL A 50 0.50 2.44 4.38
N ASP A 51 0.08 3.64 4.00
CA ASP A 51 0.97 4.72 3.60
C ASP A 51 1.75 5.30 4.80
N ASN A 52 2.78 6.11 4.56
CA ASN A 52 3.56 6.79 5.61
C ASN A 52 2.70 7.61 6.61
N SER A 53 1.49 8.01 6.24
CA SER A 53 0.52 8.72 7.09
C SER A 53 -0.28 7.79 8.02
N GLY A 54 -0.01 6.48 8.00
CA GLY A 54 -0.76 5.49 8.78
C GLY A 54 -2.17 5.22 8.26
N LYS A 55 -2.49 5.63 7.03
CA LYS A 55 -3.79 5.41 6.40
C LYS A 55 -3.68 4.30 5.36
N VAL A 56 -4.73 3.50 5.24
CA VAL A 56 -4.82 2.47 4.19
C VAL A 56 -5.20 3.16 2.87
N GLY A 57 -4.34 3.03 1.87
CA GLY A 57 -4.57 3.49 0.50
C GLY A 57 -4.59 2.33 -0.47
N GLY A 58 -5.50 2.36 -1.44
CA GLY A 58 -5.54 1.39 -2.54
C GLY A 58 -4.63 1.85 -3.69
N TYR A 59 -3.73 0.97 -4.12
CA TYR A 59 -2.77 1.22 -5.19
C TYR A 59 -2.70 0.02 -6.13
N TYR A 60 -2.30 0.21 -7.38
CA TYR A 60 -2.21 -0.92 -8.32
C TYR A 60 -1.04 -1.85 -7.98
N LYS A 61 -1.24 -3.15 -8.24
CA LYS A 61 -0.21 -4.18 -8.00
C LYS A 61 1.09 -3.91 -8.78
N GLU A 62 0.98 -3.32 -9.96
CA GLU A 62 2.12 -3.02 -10.84
C GLU A 62 3.15 -2.05 -10.20
N TYR A 63 2.76 -1.26 -9.20
CA TYR A 63 3.69 -0.37 -8.50
C TYR A 63 4.52 -1.08 -7.43
N PHE A 64 4.17 -2.31 -7.08
CA PHE A 64 4.75 -3.06 -5.97
C PHE A 64 5.32 -4.39 -6.44
N GLU A 65 6.46 -4.74 -5.88
CA GLU A 65 7.03 -6.07 -6.02
C GLU A 65 6.84 -6.80 -4.70
N GLU A 66 6.28 -8.00 -4.77
CA GLU A 66 6.23 -8.92 -3.64
C GLU A 66 7.65 -9.36 -3.31
N VAL A 67 8.18 -8.89 -2.17
CA VAL A 67 9.44 -9.39 -1.65
C VAL A 67 9.15 -10.76 -1.06
N LYS A 68 9.60 -11.81 -1.75
CA LYS A 68 9.50 -13.20 -1.29
C LYS A 68 10.46 -13.49 -0.13
#